data_AF-A0A951X0K2-F1
#
_entry.id   AF-A0A951X0K2-F1
#
_cell.length_a   1.000
_cell.length_b   1.000
_cell.length_c   1.000
_cell.angle_alpha   90.00
_cell.angle_beta   90.00
_cell.angle_gamma   90.00
#
_symmetry.space_group_name_H-M   'P 1'
#
loop_
_entity.id
_entity.type
_entity.pdbx_description
1 polymer ?
#
loop_
_entity_poly.entity_id
_entity_poly.type
_entity_poly.pdbx_seq_one_letter_code
_entity_poly.pdbx_strand_id
1 'polypeptide(L)'
;MLRQMLRSVLSQSSHFPHVLEISDDHDLPFILRELRASWLVVSLTPEGRLPQAARQALAEHPEISVLAIAPDGDYVEVYPPPRVEERPRYQLRDVALTDLFSILQDQAVNPPESASSAP
;
A
#
# COMPACT_ATOMS: atom_id res chain seq x y z
N MET A 1 8.25 -12.34 -7.42
CA MET A 1 7.92 -13.29 -6.33
C MET A 1 7.06 -12.65 -5.25
N LEU A 2 7.45 -11.50 -4.69
CA LEU A 2 6.73 -10.81 -3.62
C LEU A 2 5.22 -10.60 -3.88
N ARG A 3 4.84 -10.19 -5.09
CA ARG A 3 3.44 -10.05 -5.51
C ARG A 3 2.61 -11.34 -5.32
N GLN A 4 3.16 -12.49 -5.71
CA GLN A 4 2.45 -13.78 -5.56
C GLN A 4 2.33 -14.17 -4.08
N MET A 5 3.35 -13.88 -3.27
CA MET A 5 3.32 -14.12 -1.82
C MET A 5 2.27 -13.23 -1.14
N LEU A 6 2.28 -11.94 -1.42
CA LEU A 6 1.28 -10.99 -0.91
C LEU A 6 -0.12 -11.42 -1.32
N ARG A 7 -0.34 -11.77 -2.60
CA ARG A 7 -1.64 -12.26 -3.06
C ARG A 7 -2.08 -13.48 -2.26
N SER A 8 -1.20 -14.48 -2.10
CA SER A 8 -1.53 -15.71 -1.39
C SER A 8 -1.86 -15.46 0.08
N VAL A 9 -1.12 -14.60 0.76
CA VAL A 9 -1.33 -14.30 2.18
C VAL A 9 -2.59 -13.46 2.37
N LEU A 10 -2.79 -12.43 1.54
CA LEU A 10 -3.98 -11.57 1.63
C LEU A 10 -5.26 -12.35 1.30
N SER A 11 -5.24 -13.21 0.28
CA SER A 11 -6.42 -14.00 -0.11
C SER A 11 -6.83 -15.06 0.92
N GLN A 12 -5.91 -15.47 1.79
CA GLN A 12 -6.19 -16.43 2.86
C GLN A 12 -6.64 -15.76 4.16
N SER A 13 -6.55 -14.43 4.25
CA SER A 13 -6.89 -13.66 5.43
C SER A 13 -8.35 -13.21 5.41
N SER A 14 -9.08 -13.46 6.50
CA SER A 14 -10.44 -12.94 6.69
C SER A 14 -10.49 -11.41 6.82
N HIS A 15 -9.35 -10.75 7.04
CA HIS A 15 -9.27 -9.28 7.15
C HIS A 15 -9.31 -8.59 5.78
N PHE A 16 -9.03 -9.33 4.70
CA PHE A 16 -9.05 -8.81 3.33
C PHE A 16 -10.07 -9.61 2.51
N PRO A 17 -11.37 -9.36 2.70
CA PRO A 17 -12.43 -10.14 2.05
C PRO A 17 -12.40 -10.03 0.52
N HIS A 18 -11.77 -8.97 0.00
CA HIS A 18 -11.63 -8.71 -1.43
C HIS A 18 -10.20 -8.28 -1.75
N VAL A 19 -9.51 -9.08 -2.57
CA VAL A 19 -8.19 -8.76 -3.12
C VAL A 19 -8.32 -8.82 -4.64
N LEU A 20 -8.11 -7.68 -5.31
CA LEU A 20 -8.17 -7.59 -6.76
C LEU A 20 -6.78 -7.22 -7.30
N GLU A 21 -6.31 -8.00 -8.26
CA GLU A 21 -5.06 -7.73 -8.98
C GLU A 21 -5.42 -7.06 -10.31
N ILE A 22 -4.88 -5.87 -10.54
CA ILE A 22 -5.04 -5.12 -11.78
C ILE A 22 -3.72 -5.13 -12.54
N SER A 23 -3.79 -5.44 -13.84
CA SER A 23 -2.63 -5.39 -14.73
C SER A 23 -2.60 -4.10 -15.57
N ASP A 24 -3.76 -3.48 -15.74
CA ASP A 24 -3.96 -2.23 -16.48
C ASP A 24 -4.36 -1.13 -15.51
N ASP A 25 -3.61 -0.03 -15.51
CA ASP A 25 -3.87 1.12 -14.65
C ASP A 25 -5.03 2.00 -15.16
N HIS A 26 -5.46 1.82 -16.41
CA HIS A 26 -6.67 2.46 -16.95
C HIS A 26 -7.96 2.00 -16.26
N ASP A 27 -7.98 0.78 -15.71
CA ASP A 27 -9.15 0.26 -14.99
C ASP A 27 -9.23 0.75 -13.54
N LEU A 28 -8.13 1.28 -12.99
CA LEU A 28 -8.04 1.68 -11.59
C LEU A 28 -9.13 2.68 -11.16
N PRO A 29 -9.43 3.76 -11.91
CA PRO A 29 -10.45 4.73 -11.49
C PRO A 29 -11.86 4.11 -11.43
N PHE A 30 -12.19 3.23 -12.37
CA PHE A 30 -13.47 2.52 -12.38
C PHE A 30 -13.55 1.59 -11.15
N ILE A 31 -12.50 0.83 -10.90
CA ILE A 31 -12.42 -0.11 -9.79
C ILE A 31 -12.54 0.59 -8.45
N LEU A 32 -11.82 1.70 -8.23
CA LEU A 32 -11.89 2.45 -6.97
C LEU A 32 -13.24 3.12 -6.74
N ARG A 33 -13.99 3.42 -7.80
CA ARG A 33 -15.35 3.95 -7.71
C ARG A 33 -16.37 2.88 -7.32
N GLU A 34 -16.27 1.69 -7.90
CA GLU A 34 -17.19 0.58 -7.65
C GLU A 34 -16.84 -0.19 -6.37
N LEU A 35 -15.55 -0.37 -6.10
CA LEU A 35 -15.01 -1.05 -4.92
C LEU A 35 -14.42 0.00 -3.97
N ARG A 36 -15.04 0.15 -2.79
CA ARG A 36 -14.48 0.95 -1.70
C ARG A 36 -13.24 0.29 -1.12
N ALA A 37 -12.12 0.37 -1.83
CA ALA A 37 -10.84 -0.17 -1.39
C ALA A 37 -10.26 0.71 -0.27
N SER A 38 -9.71 0.09 0.77
CA SER A 38 -8.97 0.80 1.83
C SER A 38 -7.48 0.92 1.51
N TRP A 39 -6.96 0.00 0.70
CA TRP A 39 -5.55 -0.11 0.37
C TRP A 39 -5.35 -0.33 -1.12
N LEU A 40 -4.36 0.38 -1.65
CA LEU A 40 -3.79 0.12 -2.97
C LEU A 40 -2.33 -0.29 -2.79
N VAL A 41 -1.95 -1.44 -3.34
CA VAL A 41 -0.57 -1.94 -3.32
C VAL A 41 0.03 -1.78 -4.70
N VAL A 42 1.13 -1.04 -4.81
CA VAL A 42 1.80 -0.77 -6.10
C VAL A 42 3.30 -0.99 -6.02
N SER A 43 3.93 -1.20 -7.16
CA SER A 43 5.38 -1.06 -7.27
C SER A 43 5.73 0.39 -7.60
N LEU A 44 6.80 0.90 -6.98
CA LEU A 44 7.41 2.16 -7.38
C LEU A 44 8.00 2.03 -8.80
N THR A 45 8.14 3.16 -9.49
CA THR A 45 8.89 3.21 -10.75
C THR A 45 10.38 2.89 -10.50
N PRO A 46 11.17 2.58 -11.55
CA PRO A 46 12.62 2.38 -11.41
C PRO A 46 13.35 3.54 -10.75
N GLU A 47 12.81 4.76 -10.85
CA GLU A 47 13.34 5.98 -10.21
C GLU A 47 12.86 6.16 -8.76
N GLY A 48 12.20 5.16 -8.18
CA GLY A 48 11.68 5.20 -6.81
C GLY A 48 10.48 6.12 -6.64
N ARG A 49 9.69 6.38 -7.69
CA ARG A 49 8.53 7.29 -7.62
C ARG A 49 7.23 6.53 -7.62
N LEU A 50 6.20 7.11 -6.99
CA LEU A 50 4.85 6.55 -7.06
C LEU A 50 4.31 6.65 -8.51
N PRO A 51 3.70 5.58 -9.06
CA PRO A 51 3.07 5.63 -10.38
C PRO A 51 1.99 6.73 -10.47
N GLN A 52 1.81 7.28 -11.68
CA GLN A 52 0.84 8.36 -11.88
C GLN A 52 -0.58 7.97 -11.46
N ALA A 53 -1.03 6.78 -11.83
CA ALA A 53 -2.36 6.28 -11.47
C ALA A 53 -2.56 6.21 -9.94
N ALA A 54 -1.54 5.78 -9.18
CA ALA A 54 -1.61 5.73 -7.72
C ALA A 54 -1.60 7.13 -7.08
N ARG A 55 -0.86 8.09 -7.65
CA ARG A 55 -0.92 9.50 -7.22
C ARG A 55 -2.30 10.10 -7.46
N GLN A 56 -2.91 9.81 -8.60
CA GLN A 56 -4.25 10.28 -8.94
C GLN A 56 -5.29 9.64 -8.01
N ALA A 57 -5.19 8.34 -7.75
CA ALA A 57 -6.04 7.63 -6.82
C ALA A 57 -6.02 8.26 -5.41
N LEU A 58 -4.84 8.61 -4.89
CA LEU A 58 -4.71 9.30 -3.60
C LEU A 58 -5.39 10.67 -3.59
N ALA A 59 -5.35 11.41 -4.70
CA ALA A 59 -5.99 12.71 -4.82
C ALA A 59 -7.52 12.62 -4.93
N GLU A 60 -8.02 11.61 -5.63
CA GLU A 60 -9.45 11.44 -5.94
C GLU A 60 -10.21 10.68 -4.84
N HIS A 61 -9.53 9.77 -4.13
CA HIS A 61 -10.11 8.91 -3.10
C HIS A 61 -9.40 9.12 -1.76
N PRO A 62 -9.76 10.17 -0.99
CA PRO A 62 -9.04 10.56 0.21
C PRO A 62 -9.15 9.58 1.39
N GLU A 63 -9.90 8.50 1.24
CA GLU A 63 -10.01 7.37 2.16
C GLU A 63 -8.99 6.25 1.92
N ILE A 64 -8.30 6.24 0.78
CA ILE A 64 -7.38 5.15 0.44
C ILE A 64 -5.98 5.38 1.02
N SER A 65 -5.34 4.28 1.42
CA SER A 65 -3.91 4.25 1.71
C SER A 65 -3.17 3.59 0.56
N VAL A 66 -1.93 4.01 0.30
CA VAL A 66 -1.06 3.34 -0.69
C VAL A 66 0.15 2.73 0.00
N LEU A 67 0.37 1.45 -0.25
CA LEU A 67 1.62 0.75 0.05
C LEU A 67 2.41 0.61 -1.25
N ALA A 68 3.50 1.36 -1.36
CA ALA A 68 4.36 1.36 -2.53
C ALA A 68 5.64 0.58 -2.25
N ILE A 69 5.94 -0.41 -3.08
CA ILE A 69 7.06 -1.33 -2.89
C ILE A 69 8.16 -0.98 -3.88
N ALA A 70 9.39 -0.84 -3.41
CA ALA A 70 10.53 -0.61 -4.28
C ALA A 70 10.73 -1.76 -5.29
N PRO A 71 11.28 -1.51 -6.49
CA PRO A 71 11.46 -2.55 -7.50
C PRO A 71 12.39 -3.69 -7.05
N ASP A 72 13.38 -3.37 -6.22
CA ASP A 72 14.29 -4.32 -5.57
C ASP A 72 13.65 -5.02 -4.35
N GLY A 73 12.61 -4.41 -3.77
CA GLY A 73 11.93 -4.89 -2.57
C GLY A 73 12.63 -4.50 -1.27
N ASP A 74 13.68 -3.68 -1.33
CA ASP A 74 14.51 -3.34 -0.16
C ASP A 74 13.81 -2.37 0.79
N TYR A 75 12.81 -1.66 0.29
CA TYR A 75 11.99 -0.77 1.09
C TYR A 75 10.55 -0.70 0.59
N VAL A 76 9.68 -0.23 1.48
CA VAL A 76 8.32 0.18 1.15
C VAL A 76 8.06 1.59 1.64
N GLU A 77 7.20 2.30 0.94
CA GLU A 77 6.67 3.60 1.33
C GLU A 77 5.17 3.46 1.60
N VAL A 78 4.74 4.00 2.73
CA VAL A 78 3.34 4.08 3.09
C VAL A 78 2.86 5.51 2.91
N TYR A 79 1.78 5.67 2.16
CA TYR A 79 1.05 6.90 1.94
C TYR A 79 -0.30 6.77 2.67
N PRO A 80 -0.43 7.33 3.88
CA PRO A 80 -1.69 7.33 4.61
C PRO A 80 -2.77 8.14 3.86
N PRO A 81 -4.06 7.96 4.21
CA PRO A 81 -5.14 8.71 3.59
C PRO A 81 -4.96 10.21 3.86
N PRO A 82 -5.09 11.07 2.82
CA PRO A 82 -4.78 12.50 2.94
C PRO A 82 -5.71 13.27 3.88
N ARG A 83 -6.85 12.71 4.28
CA ARG A 83 -7.74 13.29 5.31
C ARG A 83 -7.13 13.31 6.71
N VAL A 84 -6.11 12.51 6.97
CA VAL A 84 -5.41 12.51 8.25
C VAL A 84 -4.26 13.51 8.14
N GLU A 85 -4.56 14.80 8.30
CA GLU A 85 -3.64 15.95 8.11
C GLU A 85 -2.32 15.88 8.91
N GLU A 86 -2.17 14.90 9.80
CA GLU A 86 -1.01 14.77 10.70
C GLU A 86 -0.10 13.57 10.38
N ARG A 87 -0.40 12.75 9.36
CA ARG A 87 0.39 11.54 9.12
C ARG A 87 1.36 11.71 7.96
N PRO A 88 2.66 11.90 8.24
CA PRO A 88 3.65 11.93 7.20
C PRO A 88 3.71 10.55 6.54
N ARG A 89 3.94 10.54 5.21
CA ARG A 89 4.43 9.35 4.53
C ARG A 89 5.68 8.84 5.26
N TYR A 90 5.81 7.53 5.37
CA TYR A 90 6.97 6.91 6.01
C TYR A 90 7.53 5.79 5.15
N GLN A 91 8.84 5.58 5.29
CA GLN A 91 9.58 4.55 4.59
C GLN A 91 10.00 3.49 5.61
N LEU A 92 9.88 2.23 5.23
CA LEU A 92 10.36 1.09 6.00
C LEU A 92 11.38 0.33 5.18
N ARG A 93 12.49 -0.04 5.80
CA ARG A 93 13.55 -0.88 5.22
C ARG A 93 13.58 -2.23 5.92
N ASP A 94 14.15 -3.23 5.26
CA ASP A 94 14.33 -4.58 5.81
C ASP A 94 13.00 -5.22 6.28
N VAL A 95 11.92 -4.93 5.54
CA VAL A 95 10.55 -5.21 5.97
C VAL A 95 10.22 -6.69 5.81
N ALA A 96 9.84 -7.34 6.90
CA ALA A 96 9.35 -8.70 6.83
C ALA A 96 7.91 -8.73 6.29
N LEU A 97 7.51 -9.87 5.72
CA LEU A 97 6.14 -10.05 5.22
C LEU A 97 5.09 -9.85 6.33
N THR A 98 5.44 -10.18 7.57
CA THR A 98 4.60 -9.95 8.75
C THR A 98 4.36 -8.47 9.02
N ASP A 99 5.37 -7.62 8.84
CA ASP A 99 5.24 -6.18 9.02
C ASP A 99 4.32 -5.58 7.94
N LEU A 100 4.47 -6.02 6.69
CA LEU A 100 3.56 -5.63 5.60
C LEU A 100 2.12 -5.99 5.92
N PHE A 101 1.89 -7.17 6.50
CA PHE A 101 0.56 -7.61 6.87
C PHE A 101 -0.02 -6.78 8.02
N SER A 102 0.77 -6.48 9.05
CA SER A 102 0.35 -5.61 10.15
C SER A 102 -0.04 -4.22 9.65
N ILE A 103 0.73 -3.64 8.72
CA ILE A 103 0.42 -2.34 8.10
C ILE A 103 -0.92 -2.40 7.37
N LEU A 104 -1.13 -3.43 6.55
CA LEU A 104 -2.36 -3.56 5.77
C LEU A 104 -3.60 -3.82 6.65
N GLN A 105 -3.44 -4.50 7.79
CA GLN A 105 -4.52 -4.75 8.74
C GLN A 105 -4.86 -3.50 9.56
N ASP A 106 -3.88 -2.65 9.82
CA ASP A 106 -4.09 -1.43 10.58
C ASP A 106 -4.77 -0.37 9.72
N GLN A 107 -6.10 -0.25 9.87
CA GLN A 107 -6.85 0.85 9.27
C GLN A 107 -6.47 2.22 9.84
N ALA A 108 -5.79 2.24 10.98
CA ALA A 108 -5.17 3.42 11.54
C ALA A 108 -3.73 3.61 11.04
N VAL A 109 -3.24 2.91 10.01
CA VAL A 109 -1.97 3.16 9.28
C VAL A 109 -0.85 3.69 10.18
N ASN A 110 -0.50 2.97 11.24
CA ASN A 110 0.63 3.32 12.08
C ASN A 110 1.87 2.53 11.62
N PRO A 111 3.07 3.13 11.67
CA PRO A 111 4.30 2.36 11.47
C PRO A 111 4.36 1.25 12.53
N PRO A 112 4.77 0.03 12.17
CA PRO A 112 4.99 -1.03 13.16
C PRO A 112 6.03 -0.55 14.18
N GLU A 113 5.88 -0.91 15.46
CA GLU A 113 6.81 -0.48 16.54
C GLU A 113 8.28 -0.79 16.23
N SER A 114 8.53 -1.83 15.42
CA SER A 114 9.84 -2.23 14.89
C SER A 114 10.55 -1.15 14.05
N ALA A 115 9.81 -0.16 13.53
CA ALA A 115 10.34 0.94 12.72
C ALA A 115 10.86 2.13 13.56
N SER A 116 10.55 2.16 14.86
CA SER A 116 10.86 3.27 15.77
C SER A 116 12.23 3.11 16.45
N SER A 117 13.26 2.84 15.65
CA SER A 117 14.65 2.84 16.11
C SER A 117 15.60 3.12 14.94
N ALA A 118 15.64 4.37 14.52
CA ALA A 118 16.83 4.92 13.89
C ALA A 118 17.15 6.28 14.56
N PRO A 119 18.34 6.44 15.17
CA PRO A 119 18.78 7.70 15.77
C PRO A 119 19.06 8.80 14.73
#